data_AF-A0A962X685-F1
#
_entry.id   AF-A0A962X685-F1
#
_cell.length_a   1.000
_cell.length_b   1.000
_cell.length_c   1.000
_cell.angle_alpha   90.00
_cell.angle_beta   90.00
_cell.angle_gamma   90.00
#
_symmetry.space_group_name_H-M   'P 1'
#
loop_
_entity.id
_entity.type
_entity.pdbx_description
1 polymer ?
#
loop_
_entity_poly.entity_id
_entity_poly.type
_entity_poly.pdbx_seq_one_letter_code
_entity_poly.pdbx_strand_id
1 'polypeptide(L)'
;MPRARFDRRMNPADRAALNAEIRRRGYGDLQGLCAWLAERGVTIGKSMMSHYVIQLRRMDEMQVPAHFSPEAQAALTDFAQLVLNAKAGWDRLIKTLQLPTP
;
A
#
# COMPACT_ATOMS: atom_id res chain seq x y z
N MET A 1 17.31 12.79 -12.45
CA MET A 1 17.32 13.69 -11.28
C MET A 1 16.16 13.34 -10.36
N PRO A 2 16.35 13.20 -9.03
CA PRO A 2 15.22 13.03 -8.12
C PRO A 2 14.39 14.31 -8.19
N ARG A 3 13.14 14.22 -8.66
CA ARG A 3 12.22 15.38 -8.66
C ARG A 3 12.05 15.81 -7.21
N ALA A 4 12.33 17.07 -6.90
CA ALA A 4 12.11 17.63 -5.57
C ALA A 4 10.66 17.32 -5.16
N ARG A 5 10.50 16.58 -4.05
CA ARG A 5 9.20 16.22 -3.49
C ARG A 5 8.59 17.46 -2.83
N PHE A 6 7.68 18.15 -3.54
CA PHE A 6 7.06 19.38 -3.05
C PHE A 6 6.31 19.17 -1.73
N ASP A 7 5.73 17.98 -1.56
CA ASP A 7 5.01 17.54 -0.36
C ASP A 7 5.89 17.59 0.89
N ARG A 8 7.21 17.40 0.78
CA ARG A 8 8.13 17.51 1.93
C ARG A 8 8.29 18.92 2.45
N ARG A 9 8.05 19.93 1.61
CA ARG A 9 8.11 21.35 1.98
C ARG A 9 6.78 21.87 2.52
N MET A 10 5.68 21.14 2.31
CA MET A 10 4.38 21.46 2.90
C MET A 10 4.40 21.13 4.39
N ASN A 11 3.78 21.98 5.20
CA ASN A 11 3.52 21.64 6.59
C ASN A 11 2.61 20.38 6.66
N PRO A 12 2.62 19.65 7.78
CA PRO A 12 1.84 18.42 7.89
C PRO A 12 0.33 18.60 7.71
N ALA A 13 -0.22 19.74 8.15
CA ALA A 13 -1.65 20.03 8.09
C ALA A 13 -2.14 20.22 6.64
N ASP A 14 -1.43 21.04 5.86
CA ASP A 14 -1.73 21.29 4.45
C ASP A 14 -1.57 20.02 3.62
N ARG A 15 -0.58 19.20 3.96
CA ARG A 15 -0.39 17.89 3.32
C ARG A 15 -1.55 16.95 3.62
N ALA A 16 -2.04 16.93 4.86
CA ALA A 16 -3.22 16.15 5.23
C ALA A 16 -4.47 16.66 4.50
N ALA A 17 -4.66 17.97 4.39
CA ALA A 17 -5.75 18.59 3.64
C ALA A 17 -5.68 18.25 2.14
N LEU A 18 -4.49 18.31 1.53
CA LEU A 18 -4.27 17.89 0.15
C LEU A 18 -4.62 16.41 -0.05
N ASN A 19 -4.17 15.52 0.84
CA ASN A 19 -4.51 14.10 0.76
C ASN A 19 -6.02 13.86 0.86
N ALA A 20 -6.71 14.55 1.77
CA ALA A 20 -8.16 14.46 1.90
C ALA A 20 -8.86 14.94 0.62
N GLU A 21 -8.39 16.04 0.02
CA GLU A 21 -8.96 16.58 -1.21
C GLU A 21 -8.74 15.65 -2.42
N ILE A 22 -7.55 15.05 -2.54
CA ILE A 22 -7.25 14.06 -3.59
C ILE A 22 -8.20 12.87 -3.49
N ARG A 23 -8.42 12.37 -2.27
CA ARG A 23 -9.34 11.25 -2.00
C ARG A 23 -10.78 11.63 -2.33
N ARG A 24 -11.23 12.82 -1.90
CA ARG A 24 -12.56 13.35 -2.19
C ARG A 24 -12.84 13.45 -3.69
N ARG A 25 -11.82 13.75 -4.50
CA ARG A 25 -11.90 13.85 -5.97
C ARG A 25 -11.61 12.53 -6.71
N GLY A 26 -11.37 11.43 -6.00
CA GLY A 26 -11.14 10.12 -6.61
C GLY A 26 -9.86 10.03 -7.45
N TYR A 27 -8.80 10.77 -7.11
CA TYR A 27 -7.46 10.67 -7.73
C TYR A 27 -7.37 11.07 -9.22
N GLY A 28 -8.44 11.53 -9.87
CA GLY A 28 -8.45 11.81 -11.33
C GLY A 28 -8.25 13.28 -11.72
N ASP A 29 -8.72 14.21 -10.87
CA ASP A 29 -8.82 15.62 -11.23
C ASP A 29 -7.52 16.41 -10.98
N LEU A 30 -6.49 16.14 -11.79
CA LEU A 30 -5.18 16.79 -11.65
C LEU A 30 -5.25 18.31 -11.87
N GLN A 31 -6.11 18.78 -12.78
CA GLN A 31 -6.22 20.21 -13.08
C GLN A 31 -6.88 20.96 -11.93
N GLY A 32 -7.99 20.45 -11.40
CA GLY A 32 -8.64 21.02 -10.23
C GLY A 32 -7.77 20.96 -8.98
N LEU A 33 -6.97 19.90 -8.80
CA LEU A 33 -6.01 19.80 -7.70
C LEU A 33 -4.88 20.83 -7.80
N CYS A 34 -4.34 21.07 -9.00
CA CYS A 34 -3.37 22.15 -9.22
C CYS A 34 -3.97 23.53 -8.94
N ALA A 35 -5.21 23.79 -9.38
CA ALA A 35 -5.90 25.04 -9.12
C ALA A 35 -6.17 25.24 -7.61
N TRP A 36 -6.61 24.18 -6.93
CA TRP A 36 -6.87 24.17 -5.48
C TRP A 36 -5.61 24.48 -4.65
N LEU A 37 -4.44 23.99 -5.07
CA LEU A 37 -3.16 24.34 -4.44
C LEU A 37 -2.72 25.77 -4.79
N ALA A 38 -2.97 26.24 -6.02
CA ALA A 38 -2.63 27.60 -6.41
C ALA A 38 -3.42 28.65 -5.60
N GLU A 39 -4.69 28.39 -5.30
CA GLU A 39 -5.52 29.20 -4.39
C GLU A 39 -4.92 29.30 -2.96
N ARG A 40 -4.06 28.34 -2.59
CA ARG A 40 -3.37 28.26 -1.29
C ARG A 40 -1.90 28.72 -1.39
N GLY A 41 -1.53 29.38 -2.48
CA GLY A 41 -0.19 29.93 -2.70
C GLY A 41 0.85 28.90 -3.16
N VAL A 42 0.44 27.69 -3.54
CA VAL A 42 1.34 26.61 -3.97
C VAL A 42 1.13 26.29 -5.44
N THR A 43 2.04 26.77 -6.29
CA THR A 43 1.99 26.49 -7.74
C THR A 43 2.78 25.22 -8.06
N ILE A 44 2.10 24.20 -8.60
CA ILE A 44 2.76 22.97 -9.08
C ILE A 44 2.27 22.57 -10.47
N GLY A 45 3.15 21.95 -11.25
CA GLY A 45 2.79 21.40 -12.55
C GLY A 45 2.02 20.07 -12.46
N LYS A 46 1.17 19.81 -13.46
CA LYS A 46 0.36 18.58 -13.56
C LYS A 46 1.17 17.30 -13.44
N SER A 47 2.38 17.24 -14.02
CA SER A 47 3.25 16.06 -13.94
C SER A 47 3.71 15.75 -12.51
N MET A 48 3.92 16.80 -11.70
CA MET A 48 4.31 16.63 -10.30
C MET A 48 3.12 16.21 -9.44
N MET A 49 1.94 16.80 -9.69
CA MET A 49 0.68 16.38 -9.07
C MET A 49 0.35 14.92 -9.40
N SER A 50 0.46 14.53 -10.67
CA SER A 50 0.23 13.15 -11.13
C SER A 50 1.10 12.14 -10.38
N HIS A 51 2.40 12.41 -10.26
CA HIS A 51 3.31 11.54 -9.50
C HIS A 51 2.90 11.42 -8.02
N TYR A 52 2.49 12.53 -7.41
CA TYR A 52 2.07 12.55 -6.01
C TYR A 52 0.78 11.74 -5.81
N VAL A 53 -0.22 11.96 -6.66
CA VAL A 53 -1.50 11.25 -6.64
C VAL A 53 -1.31 9.74 -6.83
N ILE A 54 -0.46 9.31 -7.76
CA ILE A 54 -0.14 7.90 -7.98
C ILE A 54 0.51 7.28 -6.74
N GLN A 55 1.45 8.00 -6.10
CA GLN A 55 2.09 7.50 -4.88
C GLN A 55 1.09 7.39 -3.73
N LEU A 56 0.24 8.40 -3.53
CA LEU A 56 -0.79 8.37 -2.50
C LEU A 56 -1.76 7.21 -2.72
N ARG A 57 -2.24 7.03 -3.95
CA ARG A 57 -3.13 5.92 -4.32
C ARG A 57 -2.49 4.56 -4.00
N ARG A 58 -1.23 4.36 -4.38
CA ARG A 58 -0.50 3.12 -4.05
C ARG A 58 -0.37 2.91 -2.54
N MET A 59 -0.12 3.97 -1.77
CA MET A 59 -0.04 3.87 -0.32
C MET A 59 -1.40 3.51 0.29
N ASP A 60 -2.48 4.10 -0.19
CA ASP A 60 -3.85 3.80 0.25
C ASP A 60 -4.24 2.35 -0.14
N GLU A 61 -3.86 1.88 -1.33
CA GLU A 61 -4.08 0.49 -1.78
C GLU A 61 -3.22 -0.54 -1.04
N MET A 62 -2.02 -0.16 -0.60
CA MET A 62 -1.12 -1.00 0.20
C MET A 62 -1.45 -0.99 1.70
N GLN A 63 -2.43 -0.19 2.15
CA GLN A 63 -2.92 -0.33 3.52
C GLN A 63 -3.59 -1.69 3.64
N VAL A 64 -2.83 -2.65 4.18
CA VAL A 64 -3.35 -3.93 4.64
C VAL A 64 -4.52 -3.64 5.57
N PRO A 65 -5.70 -4.25 5.38
CA PRO A 65 -6.79 -4.12 6.33
C PRO A 65 -6.25 -4.40 7.73
N ALA A 66 -6.38 -3.45 8.66
CA ALA A 66 -5.97 -3.63 10.05
C ALA A 66 -6.57 -4.90 10.67
N HIS A 67 -7.71 -5.33 10.13
CA HIS A 67 -8.33 -6.61 10.38
C HIS A 67 -8.70 -7.25 9.05
N PHE A 68 -8.16 -8.43 8.77
CA PHE A 68 -8.71 -9.33 7.76
C PHE A 68 -10.16 -9.66 8.13
N SER A 69 -11.04 -9.82 7.12
CA SER A 69 -12.38 -10.35 7.36
C SER A 69 -12.27 -11.73 8.04
N PRO A 70 -13.28 -12.17 8.82
CA PRO A 70 -13.27 -13.50 9.43
C PRO A 70 -13.01 -14.62 8.41
N GLU A 71 -13.53 -14.48 7.19
CA GLU A 71 -13.31 -15.41 6.08
C GLU A 71 -11.84 -15.43 5.63
N ALA A 72 -11.21 -14.26 5.47
CA ALA A 72 -9.80 -14.18 5.11
C ALA A 72 -8.89 -14.71 6.24
N GLN A 73 -9.26 -14.50 7.51
CA GLN A 73 -8.55 -15.10 8.64
C GLN A 73 -8.64 -16.62 8.61
N ALA A 74 -9.84 -17.18 8.43
CA ALA A 74 -10.05 -18.62 8.32
C ALA A 74 -9.23 -19.22 7.18
N ALA A 75 -9.25 -18.60 5.99
CA ALA A 75 -8.47 -19.06 4.84
C ALA A 75 -6.94 -19.05 5.11
N LEU A 76 -6.43 -18.03 5.81
CA LEU A 76 -5.02 -17.97 6.20
C LEU A 76 -4.67 -19.06 7.21
N THR A 77 -5.54 -19.33 8.19
CA THR A 77 -5.36 -20.40 9.17
C THR A 77 -5.36 -21.77 8.51
N ASP A 78 -6.30 -22.04 7.59
CA ASP A 78 -6.37 -23.31 6.85
C ASP A 78 -5.12 -23.53 6.01
N PHE A 79 -4.64 -22.49 5.33
CA PHE A 79 -3.39 -22.55 4.58
C PHE A 79 -2.18 -22.85 5.48
N ALA A 80 -2.07 -22.16 6.61
CA ALA A 80 -0.99 -22.41 7.57
C ALA A 80 -1.01 -23.86 8.09
N GLN A 81 -2.20 -24.38 8.41
CA GLN A 81 -2.37 -25.76 8.87
C GLN A 81 -1.97 -26.77 7.78
N LEU A 82 -2.30 -26.51 6.51
CA LEU A 82 -1.90 -27.33 5.39
C LEU A 82 -0.37 -27.41 5.25
N VAL A 83 0.32 -26.27 5.36
CA VAL A 83 1.80 -26.21 5.30
C VAL A 83 2.43 -27.00 6.44
N LEU A 84 1.91 -26.86 7.66
CA LEU A 84 2.40 -27.62 8.83
C LEU A 84 2.20 -29.12 8.65
N ASN A 85 1.03 -29.52 8.14
CA ASN A 85 0.74 -30.93 7.87
C ASN A 85 1.63 -31.51 6.78
N ALA A 86 1.87 -30.75 5.71
CA ALA A 86 2.79 -31.14 4.63
C ALA A 86 4.22 -31.33 5.16
N LYS A 87 4.72 -30.40 5.97
CA LYS A 87 6.02 -30.53 6.62
C LYS A 87 6.08 -31.75 7.53
N ALA A 88 5.09 -31.96 8.39
CA ALA A 88 5.05 -33.13 9.27
C ALA A 88 4.94 -34.46 8.50
N GLY A 89 4.30 -34.47 7.33
CA GLY A 89 4.28 -35.61 6.42
C GLY A 89 5.66 -35.87 5.82
N TRP A 90 6.33 -34.82 5.36
CA TRP A 90 7.69 -34.90 4.82
C TRP A 90 8.71 -35.41 5.84
N ASP A 91 8.68 -34.87 7.07
CA ASP A 91 9.57 -35.29 8.15
C ASP A 91 9.38 -36.78 8.49
N ARG A 92 8.12 -37.26 8.47
CA ARG A 92 7.80 -38.70 8.62
C ARG A 92 8.38 -39.53 7.48
N LEU A 93 8.24 -39.06 6.24
CA LEU A 93 8.75 -39.76 5.05
C LEU A 93 10.28 -39.90 5.09
N ILE A 94 11.00 -38.81 5.40
CA ILE A 94 12.47 -38.85 5.57
C ILE A 94 12.87 -39.88 6.62
N LYS A 95 12.20 -39.88 7.77
CA LYS A 95 12.49 -40.79 8.88
C LYS A 95 12.26 -42.25 8.49
N THR A 96 11.16 -42.55 7.79
CA THR A 96 10.84 -43.91 7.33
C THR A 96 11.82 -44.41 6.27
N LEU A 97 12.22 -43.53 5.36
CA LEU A 97 13.11 -43.88 4.24
C LEU A 97 14.60 -43.80 4.59
N GLN A 98 14.95 -43.44 5.84
CA GLN A 98 16.34 -43.21 6.29
C GLN A 98 17.11 -42.26 5.37
N LEU A 99 16.41 -41.31 4.74
CA LEU A 99 17.04 -40.34 3.86
C LEU A 99 17.89 -39.38 4.70
N PRO A 100 19.05 -38.93 4.20
CA PRO A 100 19.78 -37.85 4.85
C PRO A 100 18.87 -36.63 4.91
N THR A 101 18.67 -36.09 6.11
CA THR A 101 17.99 -34.81 6.31
C THR A 101 18.78 -33.72 5.56
N PRO A 102 18.14 -32.89 4.74
CA PRO A 102 18.78 -31.74 4.12
C PRO A 102 19.15 -30.66 5.16
#